data_AF-A0A536HQ52-F1
#
_entry.id   AF-A0A536HQ52-F1
#
_cell.length_a   1.000
_cell.length_b   1.000
_cell.length_c   1.000
_cell.angle_alpha   90.00
_cell.angle_beta   90.00
_cell.angle_gamma   90.00
#
_symmetry.space_group_name_H-M   'P 1'
#
loop_
_entity.id
_entity.type
_entity.pdbx_description
1 polymer ?
#
loop_
_entity_poly.entity_id
_entity_poly.type
_entity_poly.pdbx_seq_one_letter_code
_entity_poly.pdbx_strand_id
1 'polypeptide(L)' 'MRTVIVGCGRVGSNLARQLSREGDEVAVVDFSEAAFNRLGEDFVGEMV' A
#
# COMPACT_ATOMS: atom_id res chain seq x y z
N MET A 1 0.77 11.75 -8.16
CA MET A 1 -0.64 11.37 -8.45
C MET A 1 -1.23 10.73 -7.21
N ARG A 2 -2.56 10.64 -7.05
CA ARG A 2 -3.17 9.93 -5.91
C ARG A 2 -3.78 8.62 -6.37
N THR A 3 -3.33 7.52 -5.79
CA THR A 3 -3.71 6.16 -6.16
C THR A 3 -4.31 5.44 -4.95
N VAL A 4 -5.49 4.84 -5.15
CA VAL A 4 -6.14 3.99 -4.14
C VAL A 4 -6.04 2.54 -4.58
N ILE A 5 -5.50 1.68 -3.72
CA ILE A 5 -5.35 0.24 -3.96
C ILE A 5 -6.24 -0.50 -2.99
N VAL A 6 -7.21 -1.26 -3.51
CA VAL A 6 -8.07 -2.13 -2.70
C VAL A 6 -7.50 -3.54 -2.73
N GLY A 7 -7.06 -4.01 -1.56
CA GLY A 7 -6.44 -5.31 -1.32
C GLY A 7 -4.92 -5.23 -1.14
N CYS A 8 -4.43 -5.49 0.07
CA CYS A 8 -3.03 -5.59 0.48
C CYS A 8 -2.50 -7.05 0.45
N GLY A 9 -2.90 -7.77 -0.60
CA GLY A 9 -2.34 -9.08 -0.95
C GLY A 9 -0.97 -8.98 -1.61
N ARG A 10 -0.54 -10.04 -2.30
CA ARG A 10 0.77 -10.10 -2.98
C ARG A 10 0.96 -9.00 -4.03
N VAL A 11 -0.07 -8.75 -4.83
CA VAL A 11 0.00 -7.78 -5.93
C VAL A 11 -0.13 -6.36 -5.38
N GLY A 12 -1.16 -6.11 -4.58
CA GLY A 12 -1.42 -4.77 -4.05
C GLY A 12 -0.28 -4.24 -3.19
N SER A 13 0.33 -5.05 -2.32
CA SER A 13 1.46 -4.60 -1.51
C SER A 13 2.74 -4.35 -2.33
N ASN A 14 2.96 -5.09 -3.43
CA ASN A 14 4.09 -4.80 -4.33
C ASN A 14 3.86 -3.49 -5.08
N LEU A 15 2.66 -3.32 -5.65
CA LEU A 15 2.31 -2.11 -6.40
C LEU A 15 2.34 -0.87 -5.50
N ALA A 16 1.78 -0.96 -4.29
CA ALA A 16 1.77 0.13 -3.33
C ALA A 16 3.19 0.59 -2.96
N ARG A 17 4.08 -0.35 -2.65
CA ARG A 17 5.48 -0.03 -2.33
C ARG A 17 6.23 0.57 -3.51
N GLN A 18 5.95 0.12 -4.74
CA GLN A 18 6.58 0.69 -5.93
C GLN A 18 6.13 2.14 -6.13
N LEU A 19 4.83 2.39 -6.19
CA LEU A 19 4.28 3.73 -6.41
C LEU A 19 4.68 4.71 -5.29
N SER A 20 4.68 4.25 -4.04
CA SER A 20 5.13 5.04 -2.90
C SER A 20 6.61 5.46 -3.02
N ARG A 21 7.49 4.57 -3.51
CA ARG A 21 8.90 4.91 -3.77
C ARG A 21 9.10 5.84 -4.96
N GLU A 22 8.19 5.81 -5.93
CA GLU A 22 8.18 6.74 -7.07
C GLU A 22 7.66 8.13 -6.69
N GLY A 23 7.17 8.30 -5.45
CA GLY A 23 6.72 9.59 -4.89
C GLY A 23 5.22 9.86 -5.08
N ASP A 24 4.44 8.85 -5.46
CA ASP A 24 2.97 8.97 -5.53
C ASP A 24 2.32 8.92 -4.14
N GLU A 25 1.22 9.65 -3.97
CA GLU A 25 0.34 9.49 -2.81
C GLU A 25 -0.45 8.19 -2.98
N VAL A 26 -0.20 7.22 -2.11
CA VAL A 26 -0.86 5.91 -2.16
C VAL A 26 -1.68 5.72 -0.88
N ALA A 27 -2.94 5.30 -1.05
CA ALA A 27 -3.77 4.75 0.02
C ALA A 27 -4.08 3.28 -0.27
N VAL A 28 -3.87 2.39 0.71
CA VAL A 28 -4.15 0.96 0.59
C VAL A 28 -5.28 0.60 1.54
N VAL A 29 -6.33 -0.02 1.00
CA VAL A 29 -7.50 -0.47 1.75
C VAL A 29 -7.46 -1.99 1.85
N ASP A 30 -7.56 -2.57 3.04
CA ASP A 30 -7.74 -4.01 3.21
C ASP A 30 -8.61 -4.33 4.44
N PHE A 31 -9.42 -5.38 4.36
CA PHE A 31 -10.25 -5.82 5.47
C PHE A 31 -9.43 -6.47 6.61
N SER A 32 -8.22 -6.93 6.33
CA SER A 32 -7.34 -7.56 7.30
C SER A 32 -6.18 -6.64 7.63
N GLU A 33 -6.14 -6.12 8.87
CA GLU A 33 -5.00 -5.32 9.35
C GLU A 33 -3.66 -6.05 9.19
N ALA A 34 -3.66 -7.37 9.38
CA ALA A 34 -2.46 -8.19 9.22
C ALA A 34 -1.92 -8.20 7.77
N ALA A 35 -2.72 -7.81 6.78
CA ALA A 35 -2.28 -7.69 5.40
C ALA A 35 -1.29 -6.54 5.21
N PHE A 36 -1.41 -5.47 6.01
CA PHE A 36 -0.52 -4.30 5.95
C PHE A 36 0.91 -4.61 6.35
N ASN A 37 1.15 -5.69 7.11
CA ASN A 37 2.50 -6.17 7.40
C ASN A 37 3.35 -6.43 6.14
N ARG A 38 2.70 -6.64 4.98
CA ARG A 38 3.40 -6.82 3.68
C ARG A 38 3.96 -5.53 3.08
N LEU A 39 3.53 -4.36 3.57
CA LEU A 39 4.01 -3.06 3.11
C LEU A 39 5.39 -2.72 3.69
N GLY A 40 5.70 -3.28 4.86
CA GLY A 40 6.95 -3.01 5.58
C GLY A 40 6.97 -1.63 6.23
N GLU A 41 7.96 -1.41 7.09
CA GLU A 41 8.07 -0.20 7.92
C GLU A 41 8.36 1.08 7.09
N ASP A 42 8.95 0.91 5.91
CA ASP A 42 9.31 2.03 5.01
C ASP A 42 8.14 2.52 4.15
N PHE A 43 6.94 1.94 4.29
CA PHE A 43 5.79 2.38 3.51
C PHE A 43 5.21 3.67 4.09
N VAL A 44 5.27 4.74 3.28
CA VAL A 44 4.83 6.09 3.69
C VAL A 44 3.41 6.44 3.26
N GLY A 45 2.67 5.48 2.68
CA GLY A 45 1.28 5.68 2.26
C GLY A 45 0.27 5.48 3.38
N GLU A 46 -0.98 5.80 3.09
CA GLU A 46 -2.10 5.65 4.01
C GLU A 46 -2.59 4.19 4.04
N MET A 47 -2.91 3.66 5.22
CA MET A 47 -3.48 2.32 5.42
C MET A 47 -4.88 2.48 6.01
N VAL A 48 -5.89 1.95 5.31
CA VAL A 48 -7.33 2.16 5.58
C VAL A 48 -8.06 0.84 5.77
#